data_AF-A0A4X2KML7-F1
#
_entry.id   AF-A0A4X2KML7-F1
#
_cell.length_a   1.000
_cell.length_b   1.000
_cell.length_c   1.000
_cell.angle_alpha   90.00
_cell.angle_beta   90.00
_cell.angle_gamma   90.00
#
_symmetry.space_group_name_H-M   'P 1'
#
loop_
_entity.id
_entity.type
_entity.pdbx_description
1 polymer ?
#
loop_
_entity_poly.entity_id
_entity_poly.type
_entity_poly.pdbx_seq_one_letter_code
_entity_poly.pdbx_strand_id
1 'polypeptide(L)'
;MSLRELLRRPPRPGAPSALWRTLLRPPPVPRRSLFSGSPTHWNQVVSEAEKIVGYPTSFMSLRCLLSDELSNIAMQVRKLVGTRHPLLNTARRLVHDSRNNLQMRGLVVLLISKAAGPSSTAALSLKHDMVSGIYPSQRSLAEITELIHTAFLVHRGIVNLSELNSSDGPLKDMQFGNKIAILSGDFLLANACTGLAQLQNTKVVELVSSALIDLVQGIYCENSTSAEAQEKGSLNYSKLQEAILAGKGVTSAIDLCRYHGNKALEALECFPPSEARSALENIVYAVTRFP
;
A
#
# COMPACT_ATOMS: atom_id res chain seq x y z
N MET A 1 7.25 -17.64 16.32
CA MET A 1 8.00 -18.08 15.12
C MET A 1 7.65 -17.12 13.98
N SER A 2 8.61 -16.38 13.44
CA SER A 2 8.33 -15.26 12.52
C SER A 2 7.84 -15.74 11.15
N LEU A 3 6.97 -14.99 10.46
CA LEU A 3 6.60 -15.23 9.06
C LEU A 3 7.84 -15.34 8.14
N ARG A 4 8.93 -14.62 8.48
CA ARG A 4 10.24 -14.73 7.80
C ARG A 4 10.89 -16.11 7.98
N GLU A 5 10.70 -16.77 9.11
CA GLU A 5 11.19 -18.13 9.37
C GLU A 5 10.28 -19.19 8.76
N LEU A 6 8.97 -18.93 8.72
CA LEU A 6 7.95 -19.82 8.18
C LEU A 6 7.99 -19.93 6.64
N LEU A 7 8.38 -18.83 5.96
CA LEU A 7 8.59 -18.79 4.50
C LEU A 7 9.98 -19.29 4.07
N ARG A 8 10.91 -19.50 5.02
CA ARG A 8 12.25 -20.04 4.76
C ARG A 8 12.36 -21.55 4.95
N ARG A 9 11.38 -22.20 5.59
CA ARG A 9 11.41 -23.64 5.79
C ARG A 9 10.92 -24.39 4.55
N PRO A 10 11.64 -25.42 4.08
CA PRO A 10 11.21 -26.23 2.95
C PRO A 10 9.90 -26.97 3.29
N PRO A 11 9.10 -27.38 2.28
CA PRO A 11 7.92 -28.18 2.53
C PRO A 11 8.33 -29.58 3.04
N ARG A 12 7.34 -30.31 3.57
CA ARG A 12 7.48 -31.67 4.12
C ARG A 12 8.32 -32.59 3.21
N PRO A 13 9.08 -33.55 3.79
CA PRO A 13 9.98 -34.40 3.03
C PRO A 13 9.22 -35.16 1.94
N GLY A 14 9.58 -34.94 0.68
CA GLY A 14 8.98 -35.60 -0.48
C GLY A 14 8.79 -34.77 -1.76
N ALA A 15 8.99 -33.45 -1.73
CA ALA A 15 8.88 -32.62 -2.94
C ALA A 15 10.28 -32.22 -3.49
N PRO A 16 10.46 -31.99 -4.81
CA PRO A 16 11.77 -31.74 -5.41
C PRO A 16 12.32 -30.34 -5.10
N SER A 17 13.54 -30.28 -4.58
CA SER A 17 14.13 -29.05 -4.05
C SER A 17 14.56 -27.99 -5.06
N ALA A 18 14.59 -28.36 -6.32
CA ALA A 18 14.89 -27.47 -7.43
C ALA A 18 13.70 -26.56 -7.82
N LEU A 19 12.45 -26.97 -7.56
CA LEU A 19 11.24 -26.23 -7.97
C LEU A 19 10.97 -24.98 -7.11
N TRP A 20 11.35 -24.99 -5.84
CA TRP A 20 11.11 -23.86 -4.93
C TRP A 20 12.05 -22.69 -5.21
N ARG A 21 13.29 -22.95 -5.64
CA ARG A 21 14.23 -21.90 -6.05
C ARG A 21 13.85 -21.25 -7.38
N THR A 22 13.16 -21.98 -8.25
CA THR A 22 12.69 -21.49 -9.56
C THR A 22 11.37 -20.74 -9.47
N LEU A 23 10.45 -21.12 -8.57
CA LEU A 23 9.18 -20.40 -8.33
C LEU A 23 9.34 -19.07 -7.57
N LEU A 24 10.43 -18.90 -6.82
CA LEU A 24 10.82 -17.64 -6.17
C LEU A 24 11.65 -16.73 -7.09
N ARG A 25 12.02 -17.20 -8.29
CA ARG A 25 12.71 -16.38 -9.27
C ARG A 25 11.65 -15.63 -10.08
N PRO A 26 11.62 -14.29 -10.07
CA PRO A 26 10.67 -13.57 -10.90
C PRO A 26 10.90 -13.93 -12.37
N PRO A 27 9.84 -14.03 -13.19
CA PRO A 27 10.01 -14.18 -14.64
C PRO A 27 10.81 -12.97 -15.16
N PRO A 28 11.68 -13.13 -16.18
CA PRO A 28 12.32 -12.00 -16.82
C PRO A 28 11.25 -11.16 -17.53
N VAL A 29 10.81 -10.10 -16.86
CA VAL A 29 9.97 -9.08 -17.47
C VAL A 29 10.86 -8.25 -18.38
N PRO A 30 10.57 -8.11 -19.69
CA PRO A 30 11.29 -7.18 -20.53
C PRO A 30 11.00 -5.76 -19.99
N ARG A 31 11.97 -5.19 -19.26
CA ARG A 31 11.94 -3.79 -18.85
C ARG A 31 12.17 -2.92 -20.09
N ARG A 32 11.10 -2.54 -20.78
CA ARG A 32 11.09 -1.26 -21.50
C ARG A 32 10.44 -0.22 -20.59
N SER A 33 11.32 0.52 -19.93
CA SER A 33 11.03 1.66 -19.08
C SER A 33 10.44 2.79 -19.94
N LEU A 34 9.16 3.09 -19.75
CA LEU A 34 8.57 4.40 -20.10
C LEU A 34 8.60 5.38 -18.91
N PHE A 35 9.31 5.04 -17.84
CA PHE A 35 9.46 5.84 -16.63
C PHE A 35 10.94 5.95 -16.27
N SER A 36 11.58 7.08 -16.62
CA SER A 36 13.00 7.35 -16.32
C SER A 36 13.21 8.09 -14.98
N GLY A 37 12.37 7.83 -13.98
CA GLY A 37 12.82 7.95 -12.60
C GLY A 37 13.67 6.73 -12.28
N SER A 38 14.98 6.88 -12.00
CA SER A 38 15.76 5.71 -11.61
C SER A 38 15.16 5.14 -10.31
N PRO A 39 14.89 3.82 -10.21
CA PRO A 39 14.36 3.21 -8.99
C PRO A 39 15.21 3.48 -7.74
N THR A 40 16.48 3.83 -7.93
CA THR A 40 17.42 4.20 -6.87
C THR A 40 17.10 5.56 -6.26
N HIS A 41 16.66 6.54 -7.04
CA HIS A 41 16.35 7.88 -6.55
C HIS A 41 15.11 7.88 -5.64
N TRP A 42 14.04 7.18 -6.04
CA TRP A 42 12.84 7.05 -5.21
C TRP A 42 13.14 6.40 -3.85
N ASN A 43 13.85 5.27 -3.85
CA ASN A 43 14.21 4.57 -2.63
C ASN A 43 15.07 5.43 -1.70
N GLN A 44 15.94 6.27 -2.26
CA GLN A 44 16.73 7.23 -1.50
C GLN A 44 15.85 8.30 -0.86
N VAL A 45 14.96 8.93 -1.63
CA VAL A 45 14.02 9.96 -1.12
C VAL A 45 13.20 9.41 0.05
N VAL A 46 12.65 8.21 -0.10
CA VAL A 46 11.86 7.57 0.96
C VAL A 46 12.73 7.21 2.16
N SER A 47 13.94 6.69 1.95
CA SER A 47 14.84 6.36 3.05
C SER A 47 15.26 7.58 3.87
N GLU A 48 15.51 8.73 3.24
CA GLU A 48 15.82 9.98 3.97
C GLU A 48 14.59 10.48 4.75
N ALA A 49 13.41 10.42 4.14
CA ALA A 49 12.16 10.76 4.81
C ALA A 49 11.89 9.90 6.05
N GLU A 50 12.17 8.59 6.00
CA GLU A 50 12.02 7.69 7.15
C GLU A 50 12.98 8.02 8.31
N LYS A 51 14.21 8.44 8.01
CA LYS A 51 15.17 8.87 9.04
C LYS A 51 14.64 10.10 9.79
N ILE A 52 14.02 11.03 9.08
CA ILE A 52 13.49 12.28 9.66
C ILE A 52 12.39 12.01 10.70
N VAL A 53 11.52 11.01 10.48
CA VAL A 53 10.44 10.66 11.41
C VAL A 53 10.88 9.74 12.56
N GLY A 54 12.15 9.33 12.53
CA GLY A 54 12.85 8.69 13.64
C GLY A 54 12.70 7.17 13.72
N TYR A 55 11.93 6.53 12.84
CA TYR A 55 11.84 5.08 12.68
C TYR A 55 11.29 4.74 11.29
N PRO A 56 11.74 3.63 10.66
CA PRO A 56 11.13 3.19 9.43
C PRO A 56 9.70 2.73 9.71
N THR A 57 8.79 3.14 8.84
CA THR A 57 7.38 2.73 8.88
C THR A 57 7.24 1.21 8.85
N SER A 58 8.22 0.50 8.28
CA SER A 58 8.32 -0.97 8.32
C SER A 58 8.22 -1.61 9.72
N PHE A 59 8.47 -0.88 10.81
CA PHE A 59 8.20 -1.38 12.17
C PHE A 59 6.69 -1.58 12.46
N MET A 60 5.82 -0.83 11.80
CA MET A 60 4.36 -0.98 11.86
C MET A 60 3.90 -2.26 11.15
N SER A 61 4.46 -2.52 9.95
CA SER A 61 4.29 -3.80 9.25
C SER A 61 4.72 -4.97 10.14
N LEU A 62 5.81 -4.82 10.90
CA LEU A 62 6.29 -5.86 11.81
C LEU A 62 5.35 -6.08 13.00
N ARG A 63 4.87 -5.03 13.69
CA ARG A 63 3.95 -5.20 14.82
C ARG A 63 2.65 -5.88 14.39
N CYS A 64 2.12 -5.49 13.23
CA CYS A 64 0.96 -6.14 12.61
C CYS A 64 1.27 -7.61 12.26
N LEU A 65 2.37 -7.89 11.53
CA LEU A 65 2.76 -9.25 11.15
C LEU A 65 3.14 -10.17 12.33
N LEU A 66 3.45 -9.60 13.49
CA LEU A 66 3.83 -10.33 14.70
C LEU A 66 2.65 -10.62 15.63
N SER A 67 1.43 -10.15 15.31
CA SER A 67 0.23 -10.55 16.05
C SER A 67 -0.07 -12.04 15.81
N ASP A 68 -0.59 -12.71 16.84
CA ASP A 68 -0.95 -14.13 16.75
C ASP A 68 -2.09 -14.34 15.74
N GLU A 69 -3.01 -13.38 15.64
CA GLU A 69 -4.12 -13.36 14.70
C GLU A 69 -3.64 -13.24 13.25
N LEU A 70 -2.68 -12.35 12.97
CA LEU A 70 -2.10 -12.23 11.63
C LEU A 70 -1.24 -13.45 11.26
N SER A 71 -0.58 -14.07 12.24
CA SER A 71 0.12 -15.35 12.04
C SER A 71 -0.86 -16.45 11.62
N ASN A 72 -2.05 -16.49 12.23
CA ASN A 72 -3.13 -17.40 11.85
C ASN A 72 -3.65 -17.12 10.43
N ILE A 73 -3.90 -15.86 10.08
CA ILE A 73 -4.29 -15.45 8.71
C ILE A 73 -3.23 -15.92 7.70
N ALA A 74 -1.96 -15.65 7.98
CA ALA A 74 -0.89 -15.99 7.06
C ALA A 74 -0.72 -17.51 6.89
N MET A 75 -1.00 -18.29 7.94
CA MET A 75 -1.05 -19.75 7.85
C MET A 75 -2.19 -20.24 6.96
N GLN A 76 -3.35 -19.56 6.94
CA GLN A 76 -4.42 -19.87 5.99
C GLN A 76 -4.06 -19.49 4.57
N VAL A 77 -3.45 -18.31 4.36
CA VAL A 77 -2.97 -17.86 3.04
C VAL A 77 -1.98 -18.87 2.43
N ARG A 78 -1.15 -19.53 3.26
CA ARG A 78 -0.21 -20.56 2.80
C ARG A 78 -0.91 -21.74 2.11
N LYS A 79 -2.15 -22.07 2.46
CA LYS A 79 -2.91 -23.14 1.80
C LYS A 79 -3.24 -22.83 0.34
N LEU A 80 -3.21 -21.56 -0.03
CA LEU A 80 -3.45 -21.11 -1.41
C LEU A 80 -2.23 -21.29 -2.31
N VAL A 81 -1.04 -21.59 -1.74
CA VAL A 81 0.19 -21.75 -2.53
C VAL A 81 0.02 -22.84 -3.59
N GLY A 82 0.27 -22.48 -4.85
CA GLY A 82 0.02 -23.34 -6.01
C GLY A 82 -1.17 -22.85 -6.86
N THR A 83 -2.01 -21.97 -6.31
CA THR A 83 -3.05 -21.24 -7.06
C THR A 83 -2.55 -19.88 -7.54
N ARG A 84 -3.34 -19.24 -8.40
CA ARG A 84 -3.20 -17.85 -8.82
C ARG A 84 -4.11 -16.89 -8.04
N HIS A 85 -4.60 -17.30 -6.86
CA HIS A 85 -5.45 -16.44 -6.05
C HIS A 85 -4.75 -15.10 -5.72
N PRO A 86 -5.33 -13.93 -6.05
CA PRO A 86 -4.66 -12.63 -5.90
C PRO A 86 -4.21 -12.30 -4.47
N LEU A 87 -4.88 -12.86 -3.46
CA LEU A 87 -4.48 -12.76 -2.06
C LEU A 87 -3.01 -13.16 -1.82
N LEU A 88 -2.47 -14.13 -2.56
CA LEU A 88 -1.04 -14.49 -2.48
C LEU A 88 -0.13 -13.35 -2.94
N ASN A 89 -0.53 -12.64 -4.00
CA ASN A 89 0.22 -11.48 -4.49
C ASN A 89 0.12 -10.32 -3.50
N THR A 90 -1.04 -10.10 -2.88
CA THR A 90 -1.20 -9.11 -1.81
C THR A 90 -0.32 -9.46 -0.61
N ALA A 91 -0.36 -10.69 -0.11
CA ALA A 91 0.50 -11.14 0.99
C ALA A 91 1.99 -11.02 0.66
N ARG A 92 2.38 -11.37 -0.58
CA ARG A 92 3.77 -11.22 -1.04
C ARG A 92 4.19 -9.75 -1.07
N ARG A 93 3.33 -8.85 -1.57
CA ARG A 93 3.58 -7.41 -1.56
C ARG A 93 3.73 -6.89 -0.15
N LEU A 94 2.84 -7.23 0.79
CA LEU A 94 2.98 -6.79 2.19
C LEU A 94 4.33 -7.24 2.82
N VAL A 95 4.77 -8.47 2.54
CA VAL A 95 6.06 -8.99 3.01
C VAL A 95 7.27 -8.39 2.26
N HIS A 96 7.10 -7.99 1.00
CA HIS A 96 8.17 -7.42 0.17
C HIS A 96 8.28 -5.90 0.34
N ASP A 97 7.17 -5.19 0.46
CA ASP A 97 7.08 -3.76 0.74
C ASP A 97 7.56 -3.43 2.16
N SER A 98 7.42 -4.36 3.12
CA SER A 98 8.13 -4.26 4.41
C SER A 98 9.66 -4.36 4.29
N ARG A 99 10.19 -4.75 3.12
CA ARG A 99 11.63 -4.68 2.79
C ARG A 99 11.99 -3.52 1.86
N ASN A 100 11.02 -2.92 1.18
CA ASN A 100 11.20 -1.83 0.21
C ASN A 100 10.49 -0.51 0.64
N ASN A 101 10.33 -0.28 1.94
CA ASN A 101 9.92 1.00 2.55
C ASN A 101 8.69 1.66 1.90
N LEU A 102 7.54 0.99 1.80
CA LEU A 102 6.40 1.52 1.03
C LEU A 102 5.11 1.81 1.82
N GLN A 103 5.16 1.97 3.14
CA GLN A 103 4.02 2.51 3.90
C GLN A 103 3.94 4.04 3.75
N MET A 104 3.80 4.48 2.50
CA MET A 104 3.88 5.89 2.12
C MET A 104 2.79 6.72 2.80
N ARG A 105 1.61 6.14 3.05
CA ARG A 105 0.50 6.85 3.70
C ARG A 105 0.86 7.17 5.14
N GLY A 106 1.34 6.16 5.89
CA GLY A 106 1.85 6.36 7.24
C GLY A 106 3.00 7.36 7.27
N LEU A 107 3.96 7.26 6.35
CA LEU A 107 5.10 8.17 6.27
C LEU A 107 4.67 9.63 6.04
N VAL A 108 3.73 9.87 5.13
CA VAL A 108 3.18 11.22 4.87
C VAL A 108 2.47 11.77 6.11
N VAL A 109 1.68 10.95 6.82
CA VAL A 109 1.04 11.36 8.09
C VAL A 109 2.09 11.78 9.13
N LEU A 110 3.18 11.03 9.25
CA LEU A 110 4.26 11.32 10.19
C LEU A 110 5.05 12.59 9.82
N LEU A 111 5.34 12.78 8.53
CA LEU A 111 6.03 13.97 8.04
C LEU A 111 5.17 15.23 8.22
N ILE A 112 3.88 15.17 7.90
CA ILE A 112 2.94 16.28 8.14
C ILE A 112 2.85 16.57 9.64
N SER A 113 2.75 15.53 10.48
CA SER A 113 2.73 15.67 11.94
C SER A 113 3.98 16.38 12.46
N LYS A 114 5.15 16.06 11.91
CA LYS A 114 6.42 16.67 12.30
C LYS A 114 6.57 18.10 11.74
N ALA A 115 6.11 18.36 10.51
CA ALA A 115 6.14 19.67 9.88
C ALA A 115 5.20 20.68 10.55
N ALA A 116 4.03 20.23 11.02
CA ALA A 116 3.10 21.03 11.81
C ALA A 116 3.68 21.45 13.16
N GLY A 117 4.60 20.66 13.71
CA GLY A 117 5.25 20.91 14.99
C GLY A 117 4.31 20.73 16.20
N PRO A 118 4.82 20.91 17.42
CA PRO A 118 4.02 20.84 18.64
C PRO A 118 3.06 22.04 18.73
N SER A 119 1.79 21.80 19.07
CA SER A 119 0.84 22.90 19.32
C SER A 119 1.36 23.83 20.42
N SER A 120 1.38 25.14 20.17
CA SER A 120 1.79 26.16 21.15
C SER A 120 0.95 26.14 22.44
N THR A 121 -0.25 25.55 22.38
CA THR A 121 -1.21 25.38 23.48
C THR A 121 -1.08 24.05 24.23
N ALA A 122 -0.24 23.11 23.76
CA ALA A 122 -0.06 21.83 24.45
C ALA A 122 0.75 22.05 25.73
N ALA A 123 0.07 21.88 26.87
CA ALA A 123 0.65 21.93 28.21
C ALA A 123 1.95 21.12 28.29
N LEU A 124 2.91 21.59 29.11
CA LEU A 124 4.24 21.00 29.32
C LEU A 124 4.22 19.47 29.52
N SER A 125 3.10 18.93 30.01
CA SER A 125 2.88 17.50 30.23
C SER A 125 2.88 16.63 28.97
N LEU A 126 2.39 17.11 27.81
CA LEU A 126 2.34 16.30 26.57
C LEU A 126 3.66 16.31 25.80
N LYS A 127 4.53 17.31 26.04
CA LYS A 127 5.83 17.41 25.36
C LYS A 127 6.78 16.27 25.73
N HIS A 128 6.61 15.69 26.93
CA HIS A 128 7.48 14.62 27.43
C HIS A 128 7.33 13.28 26.69
N ASP A 129 6.20 13.04 26.02
CA ASP A 129 5.91 11.75 25.35
C ASP A 129 6.28 11.74 23.86
N MET A 130 6.82 12.85 23.34
CA MET A 130 7.17 12.96 21.93
C MET A 130 8.48 12.23 21.64
N VAL A 131 8.42 11.21 20.79
CA VAL A 131 9.61 10.61 20.20
C VAL A 131 9.89 11.30 18.87
N SER A 132 11.11 11.77 18.64
CA SER A 132 11.51 12.47 17.40
C SER A 132 10.59 13.62 16.97
N GLY A 133 9.96 14.31 17.92
CA GLY A 133 9.05 15.43 17.64
C GLY A 133 7.67 15.03 17.11
N ILE A 134 7.23 13.80 17.32
CA ILE A 134 5.91 13.29 16.91
C ILE A 134 5.23 12.66 18.13
N TYR A 135 3.93 12.93 18.33
CA TYR A 135 3.14 12.38 19.42
C TYR A 135 2.81 10.89 19.22
N PRO A 136 2.60 10.11 20.30
CA PRO A 136 2.15 8.73 20.20
C PRO A 136 0.85 8.57 19.39
N SER A 137 -0.13 9.45 19.60
CA SER A 137 -1.41 9.45 18.87
C SER A 137 -1.25 9.70 17.36
N GLN A 138 -0.29 10.53 16.95
CA GLN A 138 0.04 10.75 15.54
C GLN A 138 0.70 9.52 14.90
N ARG A 139 1.55 8.81 15.65
CA ARG A 139 2.06 7.50 15.22
C ARG A 139 0.95 6.48 15.10
N SER A 140 0.08 6.39 16.11
CA SER A 140 -1.12 5.55 16.08
C SER A 140 -1.97 5.83 14.83
N LEU A 141 -2.22 7.09 14.49
CA LEU A 141 -2.94 7.48 13.28
C LEU A 141 -2.24 7.03 11.98
N ALA A 142 -0.91 7.12 11.93
CA ALA A 142 -0.13 6.61 10.79
C ALA A 142 -0.28 5.08 10.65
N GLU A 143 -0.24 4.31 11.75
CA GLU A 143 -0.43 2.84 11.70
C GLU A 143 -1.85 2.48 11.27
N ILE A 144 -2.86 3.17 11.82
CA ILE A 144 -4.27 2.96 11.47
C ILE A 144 -4.50 3.23 9.97
N THR A 145 -3.94 4.32 9.44
CA THR A 145 -4.10 4.69 8.02
C THR A 145 -3.55 3.59 7.11
N GLU A 146 -2.39 3.03 7.45
CA GLU A 146 -1.79 1.94 6.68
C GLU A 146 -2.54 0.61 6.86
N LEU A 147 -3.12 0.37 8.03
CA LEU A 147 -3.94 -0.81 8.31
C LEU A 147 -5.23 -0.80 7.48
N ILE A 148 -5.90 0.35 7.36
CA ILE A 148 -7.06 0.55 6.47
C ILE A 148 -6.66 0.28 5.02
N HIS A 149 -5.51 0.81 4.58
CA HIS A 149 -5.03 0.55 3.23
C HIS A 149 -4.74 -0.95 2.98
N THR A 150 -4.14 -1.61 3.97
CA THR A 150 -3.86 -3.06 3.90
C THR A 150 -5.15 -3.87 3.81
N ALA A 151 -6.17 -3.54 4.61
CA ALA A 151 -7.49 -4.17 4.55
C ALA A 151 -8.10 -4.04 3.14
N PHE A 152 -8.04 -2.83 2.58
CA PHE A 152 -8.50 -2.56 1.22
C PHE A 152 -7.77 -3.40 0.16
N LEU A 153 -6.44 -3.52 0.21
CA LEU A 153 -5.67 -4.35 -0.72
C LEU A 153 -5.99 -5.85 -0.61
N VAL A 154 -6.34 -6.31 0.59
CA VAL A 154 -6.77 -7.69 0.85
C VAL A 154 -8.15 -7.95 0.25
N HIS A 155 -9.11 -7.05 0.48
CA HIS A 155 -10.47 -7.14 -0.11
C HIS A 155 -10.45 -7.07 -1.64
N ARG A 156 -9.60 -6.23 -2.25
CA ARG A 156 -9.40 -6.22 -3.72
C ARG A 156 -8.81 -7.51 -4.27
N GLY A 157 -8.37 -8.42 -3.42
CA GLY A 157 -7.90 -9.75 -3.81
C GLY A 157 -9.01 -10.77 -4.07
N ILE A 158 -10.29 -10.41 -3.85
CA ILE A 158 -11.45 -11.26 -4.13
C ILE A 158 -11.65 -11.37 -5.64
N VAL A 159 -11.88 -12.59 -6.13
CA VAL A 159 -12.08 -12.88 -7.55
C VAL A 159 -13.51 -13.25 -7.88
N ASN A 160 -13.93 -12.96 -9.12
CA ASN A 160 -15.19 -13.49 -9.65
C ASN A 160 -15.01 -14.98 -10.00
N LEU A 161 -15.75 -15.85 -9.30
CA LEU A 161 -15.64 -17.29 -9.48
C LEU A 161 -16.18 -17.79 -10.83
N SER A 162 -17.10 -17.05 -11.46
CA SER A 162 -17.66 -17.42 -12.77
C SER A 162 -16.70 -17.15 -13.94
N GLU A 163 -15.67 -16.33 -13.73
CA GLU A 163 -14.70 -15.94 -14.75
C GLU A 163 -13.36 -16.70 -14.62
N LEU A 164 -13.31 -17.70 -13.75
CA LEU A 164 -12.09 -18.46 -13.50
C LEU A 164 -11.73 -19.38 -14.66
N ASN A 165 -10.42 -19.42 -14.96
CA ASN A 165 -9.85 -20.36 -15.91
C ASN A 165 -9.22 -21.56 -15.19
N SER A 166 -9.04 -22.67 -15.92
CA SER A 166 -8.38 -23.87 -15.39
C SER A 166 -6.95 -23.62 -14.87
N SER A 167 -6.28 -22.57 -15.38
CA SER A 167 -4.95 -22.18 -14.94
C SER A 167 -4.89 -21.44 -13.60
N ASP A 168 -6.03 -20.98 -13.08
CA ASP A 168 -6.07 -20.15 -11.87
C ASP A 168 -6.00 -20.99 -10.59
N GLY A 169 -6.46 -22.23 -10.66
CA GLY A 169 -6.41 -23.20 -9.57
C GLY A 169 -7.75 -23.88 -9.34
N PRO A 170 -7.81 -24.89 -8.45
CA PRO A 170 -9.04 -25.58 -8.14
C PRO A 170 -10.11 -24.62 -7.60
N LEU A 171 -11.35 -24.75 -8.05
CA LEU A 171 -12.47 -23.88 -7.63
C LEU A 171 -12.60 -23.80 -6.10
N LYS A 172 -12.42 -24.93 -5.40
CA LYS A 172 -12.48 -24.99 -3.93
C LYS A 172 -11.40 -24.13 -3.26
N ASP A 173 -10.20 -24.09 -3.82
CA ASP A 173 -9.10 -23.29 -3.28
C ASP A 173 -9.32 -21.81 -3.57
N MET A 174 -9.89 -21.47 -4.73
CA MET A 174 -10.25 -20.09 -5.06
C MET A 174 -11.39 -19.57 -4.18
N GLN A 175 -12.42 -20.38 -3.93
CA GLN A 175 -13.48 -20.09 -2.96
C GLN A 175 -12.94 -19.90 -1.54
N PHE A 176 -12.03 -20.79 -1.12
CA PHE A 176 -11.34 -20.66 0.16
C PHE A 176 -10.55 -19.35 0.22
N GLY A 177 -9.84 -18.99 -0.85
CA GLY A 177 -9.12 -17.73 -0.96
C GLY A 177 -10.01 -16.51 -0.82
N ASN A 178 -11.18 -16.48 -1.47
CA ASN A 178 -12.17 -15.42 -1.31
C ASN A 178 -12.64 -15.31 0.15
N LYS A 179 -12.91 -16.45 0.81
CA LYS A 179 -13.30 -16.47 2.22
C LYS A 179 -12.22 -15.86 3.11
N ILE A 180 -10.96 -16.22 2.90
CA ILE A 180 -9.84 -15.65 3.68
C ILE A 180 -9.66 -14.17 3.37
N ALA A 181 -9.81 -13.73 2.11
CA ALA A 181 -9.70 -12.32 1.74
C ALA A 181 -10.76 -11.47 2.44
N ILE A 182 -12.02 -11.89 2.44
CA ILE A 182 -13.12 -11.17 3.13
C ILE A 182 -12.82 -11.06 4.63
N LEU A 183 -12.63 -12.20 5.30
CA LEU A 183 -12.46 -12.25 6.76
C LEU A 183 -11.20 -11.51 7.22
N SER A 184 -10.09 -11.60 6.46
CA SER A 184 -8.85 -10.93 6.81
C SER A 184 -8.96 -9.42 6.62
N GLY A 185 -9.61 -8.95 5.55
CA GLY A 185 -9.85 -7.52 5.36
C GLY A 185 -10.75 -6.94 6.45
N ASP A 186 -11.84 -7.64 6.81
CA ASP A 186 -12.76 -7.19 7.87
C ASP A 186 -12.06 -7.14 9.24
N PHE A 187 -11.24 -8.14 9.54
CA PHE A 187 -10.43 -8.17 10.77
C PHE A 187 -9.47 -6.98 10.87
N LEU A 188 -8.73 -6.67 9.78
CA LEU A 188 -7.81 -5.54 9.76
C LEU A 188 -8.56 -4.20 9.89
N LEU A 189 -9.72 -4.07 9.24
CA LEU A 189 -10.55 -2.87 9.32
C LEU A 189 -11.14 -2.69 10.73
N ALA A 190 -11.62 -3.76 11.37
CA ALA A 190 -12.12 -3.70 12.75
C ALA A 190 -11.03 -3.26 13.75
N ASN A 191 -9.80 -3.74 13.57
CA ASN A 191 -8.65 -3.27 14.35
C ASN A 191 -8.33 -1.80 14.10
N ALA A 192 -8.42 -1.33 12.85
CA ALA A 192 -8.25 0.09 12.54
C ALA A 192 -9.35 0.95 13.22
N CYS A 193 -10.61 0.52 13.18
CA CYS A 193 -11.70 1.20 13.88
C CYS A 193 -11.48 1.26 15.39
N THR A 194 -10.97 0.18 15.98
CA THR A 194 -10.60 0.14 17.41
C THR A 194 -9.48 1.14 17.71
N GLY A 195 -8.44 1.18 16.87
CA GLY A 195 -7.37 2.18 16.98
C GLY A 195 -7.88 3.61 16.85
N LEU A 196 -8.79 3.89 15.90
CA LEU A 196 -9.41 5.21 15.73
C LEU A 196 -10.17 5.64 16.98
N ALA A 197 -10.95 4.74 17.59
CA ALA A 197 -11.65 5.01 18.84
C ALA A 197 -10.68 5.31 20.00
N GLN A 198 -9.55 4.60 20.06
CA GLN A 198 -8.50 4.80 21.07
C GLN A 198 -7.77 6.14 20.92
N LEU A 199 -7.79 6.78 19.75
CA LEU A 199 -7.28 8.16 19.59
C LEU A 199 -8.12 9.18 20.38
N GLN A 200 -9.34 8.83 20.79
CA GLN A 200 -10.29 9.68 21.53
C GLN A 200 -10.49 11.07 20.91
N ASN A 201 -10.41 11.15 19.58
CA ASN A 201 -10.61 12.37 18.82
C ASN A 201 -11.68 12.13 17.77
N THR A 202 -12.93 12.49 18.11
CA THR A 202 -14.10 12.27 17.26
C THR A 202 -13.97 12.93 15.89
N LYS A 203 -13.26 14.07 15.79
CA LYS A 203 -13.06 14.73 14.51
C LYS A 203 -12.15 13.94 13.58
N VAL A 204 -11.10 13.33 14.12
CA VAL A 204 -10.24 12.41 13.34
C VAL A 204 -11.03 11.18 12.91
N VAL A 205 -11.84 10.60 13.79
CA VAL A 205 -12.71 9.45 13.45
C VAL A 205 -13.67 9.79 12.31
N GLU A 206 -14.32 10.96 12.38
CA GLU A 206 -15.24 11.46 11.35
C GLU A 206 -14.53 11.63 9.99
N LEU A 207 -13.38 12.31 9.96
CA LEU A 207 -12.62 12.55 8.73
C LEU A 207 -12.14 11.25 8.08
N VAL A 208 -11.60 10.32 8.87
CA VAL A 208 -11.13 9.02 8.35
C VAL A 208 -12.31 8.18 7.85
N SER A 209 -13.44 8.21 8.55
CA SER A 209 -14.67 7.51 8.12
C SER A 209 -15.22 8.10 6.81
N SER A 210 -15.24 9.42 6.67
CA SER A 210 -15.62 10.10 5.42
C SER A 210 -14.71 9.68 4.26
N ALA A 211 -13.39 9.71 4.47
CA ALA A 211 -12.44 9.30 3.45
C ALA A 211 -12.60 7.81 3.06
N LEU A 212 -12.99 6.95 4.00
CA LEU A 212 -13.32 5.54 3.72
C LEU A 212 -14.59 5.41 2.87
N ILE A 213 -15.62 6.21 3.14
CA ILE A 213 -16.84 6.26 2.33
C ILE A 213 -16.51 6.70 0.90
N ASP A 214 -15.74 7.79 0.74
CA ASP A 214 -15.31 8.29 -0.56
C ASP A 214 -14.51 7.24 -1.34
N LEU A 215 -13.62 6.52 -0.65
CA LEU A 215 -12.85 5.41 -1.24
C LEU A 215 -13.77 4.31 -1.77
N VAL A 216 -14.74 3.86 -0.97
CA VAL A 216 -15.68 2.79 -1.37
C VAL A 216 -16.58 3.25 -2.51
N GLN A 217 -17.05 4.50 -2.48
CA GLN A 217 -17.84 5.07 -3.56
C GLN A 217 -17.06 5.12 -4.88
N GLY A 218 -15.77 5.49 -4.83
CA GLY A 218 -14.88 5.45 -6.00
C GLY A 218 -14.79 4.06 -6.64
N ILE A 219 -14.75 2.99 -5.84
CA ILE A 219 -14.72 1.61 -6.33
C ILE A 219 -16.05 1.20 -6.99
N TYR A 220 -17.19 1.65 -6.44
CA TYR A 220 -18.47 1.37 -7.05
C TYR A 220 -18.58 1.99 -8.46
N CYS A 221 -18.08 3.22 -8.62
CA CYS A 221 -17.98 3.87 -9.92
C CYS A 221 -17.04 3.13 -10.88
N GLU A 222 -15.84 2.72 -10.43
CA GLU A 222 -14.87 1.94 -11.22
C GLU A 222 -15.53 0.67 -11.79
N ASN A 223 -16.18 -0.11 -10.94
CA ASN A 223 -16.85 -1.36 -11.32
C ASN A 223 -18.02 -1.15 -12.29
N SER A 224 -18.71 -0.01 -12.20
CA SER A 224 -19.81 0.32 -13.12
C SER A 224 -19.28 0.63 -14.52
N THR A 225 -18.15 1.34 -14.62
CA THR A 225 -17.52 1.69 -15.90
C THR A 225 -16.78 0.54 -16.59
N SER A 226 -16.24 -0.42 -15.82
CA SER A 226 -15.53 -1.58 -16.39
C SER A 226 -16.47 -2.57 -17.08
N ALA A 227 -17.71 -2.69 -16.60
CA ALA A 227 -18.76 -3.50 -17.23
C ALA A 227 -19.13 -3.01 -18.65
N GLU A 228 -19.00 -1.70 -18.93
CA GLU A 228 -19.29 -1.10 -20.23
C GLU A 228 -18.15 -1.29 -21.24
N ALA A 229 -16.91 -1.53 -20.78
CA ALA A 229 -15.72 -1.60 -21.63
C ALA A 229 -15.42 -3.01 -22.19
N GLN A 230 -16.15 -4.04 -21.74
CA GLN A 230 -15.82 -5.46 -22.00
C GLN A 230 -16.34 -6.01 -23.35
N GLU A 231 -16.84 -5.16 -24.25
CA GLU A 231 -17.48 -5.59 -25.51
C GLU A 231 -16.57 -5.60 -26.76
N LYS A 232 -15.23 -5.53 -26.65
CA LYS A 232 -14.34 -5.55 -27.83
C LYS A 232 -13.21 -6.58 -27.73
N GLY A 233 -13.23 -7.51 -28.68
CA GLY A 233 -12.32 -8.64 -28.80
C GLY A 233 -10.85 -8.27 -29.04
N SER A 234 -10.02 -9.33 -29.19
CA SER A 234 -8.54 -9.34 -29.33
C SER A 234 -7.90 -7.99 -29.67
N LEU A 235 -7.51 -7.25 -28.63
CA LEU A 235 -6.84 -5.96 -28.73
C LEU A 235 -5.39 -6.15 -29.18
N ASN A 236 -5.01 -5.56 -30.32
CA ASN A 236 -3.62 -5.48 -30.74
C ASN A 236 -2.89 -4.38 -29.95
N TYR A 237 -2.14 -4.79 -28.93
CA TYR A 237 -1.41 -3.89 -28.04
C TYR A 237 -0.43 -2.94 -28.76
N SER A 238 0.13 -3.35 -29.91
CA SER A 238 1.07 -2.50 -30.67
C SER A 238 0.36 -1.32 -31.32
N LYS A 239 -0.78 -1.57 -31.97
CA LYS A 239 -1.60 -0.51 -32.58
C LYS A 239 -2.23 0.40 -31.54
N LEU A 240 -2.64 -0.15 -30.40
CA LEU A 240 -3.14 0.63 -29.26
C LEU A 240 -2.06 1.55 -28.70
N GLN A 241 -0.83 1.05 -28.56
CA GLN A 241 0.30 1.84 -28.09
C GLN A 241 0.63 2.99 -29.05
N GLU A 242 0.66 2.73 -30.36
CA GLU A 242 0.85 3.78 -31.37
C GLU A 242 -0.25 4.85 -31.30
N ALA A 243 -1.51 4.43 -31.17
CA ALA A 243 -2.63 5.36 -31.02
C ALA A 243 -2.55 6.19 -29.73
N ILE A 244 -2.13 5.59 -28.62
CA ILE A 244 -1.93 6.29 -27.33
C ILE A 244 -0.80 7.32 -27.44
N LEU A 245 0.32 6.96 -28.06
CA LEU A 245 1.47 7.84 -28.22
C LEU A 245 1.23 8.96 -29.25
N ALA A 246 0.45 8.69 -30.29
CA ALA A 246 0.01 9.69 -31.26
C ALA A 246 -1.06 10.63 -30.67
N GLY A 247 -1.82 10.16 -29.68
CA GLY A 247 -2.82 10.93 -28.97
C GLY A 247 -2.22 11.94 -27.99
N LYS A 248 -3.04 12.91 -27.56
CA LYS A 248 -2.67 13.89 -26.52
C LYS A 248 -2.81 13.34 -25.10
N GLY A 249 -3.29 12.10 -24.93
CA GLY A 249 -3.59 11.53 -23.63
C GLY A 249 -2.38 11.45 -22.71
N VAL A 250 -1.22 11.04 -23.24
CA VAL A 250 0.03 10.95 -22.47
C VAL A 250 0.49 12.33 -22.00
N THR A 251 0.52 13.31 -22.91
CA THR A 251 0.90 14.69 -22.58
C THR A 251 -0.06 15.31 -21.56
N SER A 252 -1.37 15.15 -21.76
CA SER A 252 -2.38 15.67 -20.82
C SER A 252 -2.29 15.01 -19.44
N ALA A 253 -1.96 13.72 -19.36
CA ALA A 253 -1.73 13.05 -18.09
C ALA A 253 -0.48 13.57 -17.37
N ILE A 254 0.60 13.85 -18.11
CA ILE A 254 1.81 14.49 -17.58
C ILE A 254 1.50 15.90 -17.07
N ASP A 255 0.77 16.70 -17.85
CA ASP A 255 0.40 18.06 -17.48
C ASP A 255 -0.49 18.07 -16.23
N LEU A 256 -1.45 17.15 -16.13
CA LEU A 256 -2.31 17.00 -14.96
C LEU A 256 -1.49 16.57 -13.73
N CYS A 257 -0.53 15.67 -13.90
CA CYS A 257 0.36 15.27 -12.81
C CYS A 257 1.22 16.43 -12.32
N ARG A 258 1.80 17.22 -13.24
CA ARG A 258 2.55 18.45 -12.89
C ARG A 258 1.67 19.48 -12.19
N TYR A 259 0.46 19.69 -12.68
CA TYR A 259 -0.51 20.60 -12.08
C TYR A 259 -0.80 20.23 -10.61
N HIS A 260 -1.14 18.97 -10.34
CA HIS A 260 -1.38 18.51 -8.97
C HIS A 260 -0.12 18.48 -8.11
N GLY A 261 1.04 18.19 -8.70
CA GLY A 261 2.34 18.31 -8.03
C GLY A 261 2.60 19.73 -7.53
N ASN A 262 2.42 20.74 -8.39
CA ASN A 262 2.58 22.14 -8.02
C ASN A 262 1.56 22.56 -6.95
N LYS A 263 0.30 22.14 -7.07
CA LYS A 263 -0.72 22.39 -6.04
C LYS A 263 -0.36 21.76 -4.69
N ALA A 264 0.25 20.58 -4.69
CA ALA A 264 0.76 19.96 -3.47
C ALA A 264 1.92 20.76 -2.86
N LEU A 265 2.86 21.26 -3.67
CA LEU A 265 3.95 22.13 -3.21
C LEU A 265 3.42 23.44 -2.59
N GLU A 266 2.48 24.12 -3.26
CA GLU A 266 1.79 25.31 -2.73
C GLU A 266 1.12 25.01 -1.37
N ALA A 267 0.44 23.87 -1.26
CA ALA A 267 -0.21 23.48 -0.01
C ALA A 267 0.78 23.23 1.14
N LEU A 268 2.02 22.83 0.84
CA LEU A 268 3.06 22.63 1.87
C LEU A 268 3.64 23.94 2.41
N GLU A 269 3.41 25.08 1.75
CA GLU A 269 3.88 26.39 2.20
C GLU A 269 3.24 26.85 3.51
N CYS A 270 2.09 26.27 3.89
CA CYS A 270 1.45 26.54 5.18
C CYS A 270 2.27 26.04 6.38
N PHE A 271 3.22 25.12 6.17
CA PHE A 271 4.13 24.65 7.21
C PHE A 271 5.42 25.49 7.26
N PRO A 272 5.98 25.76 8.45
CA PRO A 272 7.27 26.44 8.57
C PRO A 272 8.40 25.63 7.89
N PRO A 273 9.46 26.30 7.41
CA PRO A 273 10.64 25.62 6.86
C PRO A 273 11.21 24.62 7.86
N SER A 274 11.29 23.36 7.44
CA SER A 274 11.77 22.24 8.27
C SER A 274 12.26 21.09 7.39
N GLU A 275 13.04 20.17 7.97
CA GLU A 275 13.45 18.94 7.28
C GLU A 275 12.24 18.10 6.86
N ALA A 276 11.19 18.05 7.69
CA ALA A 276 9.97 17.30 7.39
C ALA A 276 9.20 17.88 6.20
N ARG A 277 9.08 19.22 6.12
CA ARG A 277 8.52 19.89 4.95
C ARG A 277 9.36 19.63 3.70
N SER A 278 10.68 19.77 3.79
CA SER A 278 11.60 19.51 2.68
C SER A 278 11.50 18.06 2.17
N ALA A 279 11.31 17.09 3.07
CA ALA A 279 11.09 15.69 2.70
C ALA A 279 9.76 15.47 1.95
N LEU A 280 8.68 16.15 2.36
CA LEU A 280 7.40 16.13 1.63
C LEU A 280 7.56 16.71 0.23
N GLU A 281 8.25 17.84 0.08
CA GLU A 281 8.54 18.45 -1.22
C GLU A 281 9.37 17.51 -2.11
N ASN A 282 10.40 16.87 -1.56
CA ASN A 282 11.21 15.88 -2.28
C ASN A 282 10.39 14.67 -2.76
N ILE A 283 9.43 14.21 -1.95
CA ILE A 283 8.48 13.14 -2.37
C ILE A 283 7.64 13.63 -3.55
N VAL A 284 7.10 14.85 -3.50
CA VAL A 284 6.31 15.43 -4.61
C VAL A 284 7.16 15.52 -5.89
N TYR A 285 8.39 16.05 -5.80
CA TYR A 285 9.29 16.11 -6.94
C TYR A 285 9.62 14.72 -7.50
N ALA A 286 9.83 13.72 -6.64
CA ALA A 286 10.15 12.37 -7.10
C ALA A 286 8.97 11.68 -7.81
N VAL A 287 7.72 11.95 -7.39
CA VAL A 287 6.52 11.37 -8.01
C VAL A 287 6.12 12.08 -9.31
N THR A 288 6.40 13.37 -9.43
CA THR A 288 5.99 14.19 -10.59
C THR A 288 7.06 14.33 -11.67
N ARG A 289 8.22 13.69 -11.49
CA ARG A 289 9.32 13.72 -12.44
C ARG A 289 9.15 12.66 -13.52
N PHE A 290 8.73 13.11 -14.69
CA PHE A 290 8.68 12.30 -15.91
C PHE A 290 9.88 12.64 -16.82
N PRO A 291 10.45 11.65 -17.54
CA PRO A 291 11.40 11.89 -18.62
C PRO A 291 10.82 12.75 -19.75
#